data_AF-A0A3P7E4J7-F1
#
_entry.id   AF-A0A3P7E4J7-F1
#
_cell.length_a   1.000
_cell.length_b   1.000
_cell.length_c   1.000
_cell.angle_alpha   90.00
_cell.angle_beta   90.00
_cell.angle_gamma   90.00
#
_symmetry.space_group_name_H-M   'P 1'
#
loop_
_entity.id
_entity.type
_entity.pdbx_description
1 polymer ?
#
loop_
_entity_poly.entity_id
_entity_poly.type
_entity_poly.pdbx_seq_one_letter_code
_entity_poly.pdbx_strand_id
1 'polypeptide(L)' 'MCRIAPKLPPDAARLVKSMLSFLPETRPSCAEALSTEYFRQKHGSRKASSFASGYVQVV' A
#
# COMPACT_ATOMS: atom_id res chain seq x y z
N MET A 1 9.80 -21.20 20.29
CA MET A 1 10.04 -20.02 19.43
C MET A 1 8.80 -19.75 18.61
N CYS A 2 7.92 -18.84 19.06
CA CYS A 2 6.75 -18.45 18.28
C CYS A 2 7.21 -17.62 17.07
N ARG A 3 6.88 -18.06 15.86
CA ARG A 3 7.06 -17.23 14.66
C ARG A 3 6.00 -16.13 14.74
N ILE A 4 6.42 -14.93 15.14
CA ILE A 4 5.52 -13.82 15.54
C ILE A 4 4.73 -13.24 14.36
N ALA A 5 5.08 -13.56 13.11
CA ALA A 5 4.27 -13.16 11.97
C ALA A 5 4.29 -14.23 10.86
N PRO A 6 3.15 -14.47 10.17
CA PRO A 6 3.17 -15.18 8.91
C PRO A 6 4.10 -14.46 7.92
N LYS A 7 4.75 -15.21 7.04
CA LYS A 7 5.62 -14.61 6.01
C LYS A 7 4.77 -13.68 5.13
N LEU A 8 5.11 -12.39 5.15
CA LEU A 8 4.52 -11.40 4.26
C LEU A 8 4.82 -11.76 2.79
N PRO A 9 3.86 -11.60 1.88
CA PRO A 9 4.12 -11.68 0.45
C PRO A 9 5.28 -10.76 0.02
N PRO A 10 6.17 -11.17 -0.91
CA PRO A 10 7.36 -10.38 -1.28
C PRO A 10 7.07 -8.99 -1.87
N ASP A 11 5.92 -8.84 -2.51
CA ASP A 11 5.36 -7.57 -3.01
C ASP A 11 4.85 -6.69 -1.86
N ALA A 12 4.16 -7.26 -0.87
CA ALA A 12 3.76 -6.55 0.34
C ALA A 12 4.97 -5.99 1.10
N ALA A 13 6.01 -6.82 1.28
CA ALA A 13 7.25 -6.42 1.94
C ALA A 13 7.99 -5.31 1.17
N ARG A 14 7.96 -5.34 -0.17
CA ARG A 14 8.53 -4.28 -1.02
C ARG A 14 7.78 -2.96 -0.86
N LEU A 15 6.45 -2.99 -0.92
CA LEU A 15 5.62 -1.80 -0.70
C LEU A 15 5.88 -1.16 0.67
N VAL A 16 5.90 -1.98 1.74
CA VAL A 16 6.18 -1.49 3.10
C VAL A 16 7.55 -0.83 3.19
N LYS A 17 8.59 -1.42 2.57
CA LYS A 17 9.92 -0.80 2.53
C LYS A 17 9.90 0.58 1.85
N SER A 18 9.18 0.73 0.75
CA SER A 18 9.06 2.03 0.06
C SER A 18 8.29 3.06 0.88
N MET A 19 7.21 2.66 1.56
CA MET A 19 6.43 3.56 2.43
C MET A 19 7.21 4.01 3.66
N LEU A 20 8.10 3.17 4.18
CA LEU A 20 8.95 3.46 5.34
C LEU A 20 10.30 4.08 4.95
N SER A 21 10.42 4.63 3.73
CA SER A 21 11.64 5.34 3.34
C SER A 21 11.89 6.54 4.25
N PHE A 22 13.16 6.73 4.64
CA PHE A 22 13.56 7.82 5.52
C PHE A 22 13.35 9.20 4.86
N LEU A 23 13.60 9.30 3.56
CA LEU A 23 13.43 10.55 2.81
C LEU A 23 11.97 10.70 2.35
N PRO A 24 11.27 11.78 2.74
CA PRO A 24 9.86 11.96 2.43
C PRO A 24 9.58 11.97 0.92
N GLU A 25 10.47 12.57 0.13
CA GLU A 25 10.39 12.67 -1.34
C GLU A 25 10.44 11.32 -2.06
N THR A 26 10.94 10.28 -1.37
CA THR A 26 11.06 8.94 -1.93
C THR A 26 9.90 8.02 -1.52
N ARG A 27 9.03 8.48 -0.62
CA ARG A 27 7.84 7.72 -0.21
C ARG A 27 6.79 7.85 -1.31
N PRO A 28 6.17 6.73 -1.73
CA PRO A 28 5.10 6.79 -2.72
C PRO A 28 3.91 7.57 -2.15
N SER A 29 3.22 8.30 -3.02
CA SER A 29 1.91 8.85 -2.71
C SER A 29 0.89 7.73 -2.45
N CYS A 30 -0.23 8.05 -1.80
CA CYS A 30 -1.31 7.08 -1.58
C CYS A 30 -1.82 6.46 -2.89
N ALA A 31 -1.91 7.27 -3.96
CA ALA A 31 -2.33 6.81 -5.28
C ALA A 31 -1.33 5.80 -5.88
N GLU A 32 -0.03 6.07 -5.77
CA GLU A 32 1.01 5.16 -6.23
C GLU A 32 1.02 3.86 -5.41
N ALA A 33 0.89 3.95 -4.08
CA ALA A 33 0.84 2.79 -3.21
C ALA A 33 -0.33 1.84 -3.58
N LEU A 34 -1.52 2.39 -3.85
CA LEU A 34 -2.70 1.63 -4.26
C LEU A 34 -2.59 1.05 -5.68
N SER A 35 -1.68 1.56 -6.51
CA SER A 35 -1.42 1.05 -7.87
C SER A 35 -0.47 -0.15 -7.91
N THR A 36 0.16 -0.49 -6.79
CA THR A 36 1.15 -1.57 -6.72
C THR A 36 0.55 -2.98 -6.94
N GLU A 37 1.39 -3.93 -7.36
CA GLU A 37 1.02 -5.34 -7.57
C GLU A 37 0.28 -5.96 -6.39
N TYR A 38 0.67 -5.59 -5.17
CA TYR A 38 0.06 -6.09 -3.94
C TYR A 38 -1.45 -5.81 -3.89
N PHE A 39 -1.85 -4.59 -4.22
CA PHE A 39 -3.27 -4.24 -4.29
C PHE A 39 -3.89 -4.69 -5.60
N ARG A 40 -3.17 -4.65 -6.72
CA ARG A 40 -3.68 -5.09 -8.04
C ARG A 40 -4.15 -6.54 -8.04
N GLN A 41 -3.42 -7.44 -7.35
CA GLN A 41 -3.78 -8.86 -7.25
C GLN A 41 -4.94 -9.11 -6.27
N LYS A 42 -5.12 -8.26 -5.25
CA LYS A 42 -6.20 -8.39 -4.26
C LYS A 42 -7.51 -7.75 -4.72
N HIS A 43 -7.41 -6.66 -5.48
CA HIS A 43 -8.52 -5.96 -6.10
C HIS A 43 -8.67 -6.39 -7.55
N GLY A 44 -9.13 -7.63 -7.77
CA GLY A 44 -9.54 -8.07 -9.10
C GLY A 44 -10.48 -7.04 -9.74
N SER A 45 -9.98 -6.29 -10.73
CA SER A 45 -10.70 -5.41 -11.65
C SER A 45 -11.63 -4.31 -11.08
N ARG A 46 -11.73 -4.11 -9.76
CA ARG A 46 -12.47 -2.98 -9.19
C ARG A 46 -11.55 -1.77 -9.09
N LYS A 47 -11.67 -0.89 -10.08
CA LYS A 47 -11.00 0.41 -10.18
C LYS A 47 -10.79 1.05 -8.81
N ALA A 48 -9.54 1.42 -8.50
CA ALA A 48 -9.14 2.21 -7.33
C ALA A 48 -9.82 3.61 -7.24
N SER A 49 -10.73 3.93 -8.17
CA SER A 49 -11.41 5.21 -8.28
C SER A 49 -12.55 5.42 -7.28
N SER A 50 -12.90 4.45 -6.42
CA SER A 50 -14.03 4.62 -5.48
C SER A 50 -13.64 4.85 -4.01
N PHE A 51 -12.36 4.87 -3.65
CA PHE A 51 -11.95 5.11 -2.25
C PHE A 51 -11.75 6.60 -1.92
N ALA A 52 -11.49 7.44 -2.93
CA ALA A 52 -11.20 8.86 -2.74
C ALA A 52 -12.42 9.72 -2.34
N SER A 53 -13.64 9.17 -2.34
CA SER A 53 -14.86 9.93 -2.02
C SER A 53 -15.25 9.93 -0.53
N GLY A 54 -14.50 9.24 0.35
CA GLY A 54 -14.92 9.01 1.75
C GLY A 54 -14.01 9.59 2.85
N TYR A 55 -12.85 10.17 2.52
CA TYR A 55 -11.83 10.53 3.52
C TYR A 55 -11.19 11.92 3.36
N VAL A 56 -11.86 12.84 2.66
CA VAL A 56 -11.45 14.26 2.61
C VAL A 56 -12.34 15.06 3.57
N GLN A 57 -12.13 14.88 4.87
CA GLN A 57 -12.55 15.84 5.91
C GLN A 57 -11.67 15.68 7.15
N VAL A 58 -10.40 16.10 7.06
CA VAL A 58 -9.65 16.53 8.23
C VAL A 58 -8.79 17.73 7.79
N VAL A 59 -9.25 18.91 8.20
CA VAL A 59 -8.43 20.12 8.38
C VAL A 59 -7.52 19.90 9.58
#